data_AF-A0A7C8ZFT7-F1
#
_entry.id   AF-A0A7C8ZFT7-F1
#
_cell.length_a   1.000
_cell.length_b   1.000
_cell.length_c   1.000
_cell.angle_alpha   90.00
_cell.angle_beta   90.00
_cell.angle_gamma   90.00
#
_symmetry.space_group_name_H-M   'P 1'
#
loop_
_entity.id
_entity.type
_entity.pdbx_description
1 polymer ?
#
loop_
_entity_poly.entity_id
_entity_poly.type
_entity_poly.pdbx_seq_one_letter_code
_entity_poly.pdbx_strand_id
1 'polypeptide(L)'
;LTQLESLDLSCNALSGNIPQEFAKLTFLGFLNLSHNKLEGQIPTSTQLQSFDSSSYEGNQGLYGPPLTPSSRSGQGSGVAPPMPSDGSRWSSKSEVEWMLRGAEVGLPVGLTIFIGP
;
A
#
# COMPACT_ATOMS: atom_id res chain seq x y z
N LEU A 1 -2.42 -28.11 2.09
CA LEU A 1 -3.15 -27.62 3.28
C LEU A 1 -4.30 -26.74 2.78
N THR A 2 -5.42 -27.33 2.39
CA THR A 2 -6.51 -26.64 1.65
C THR A 2 -7.87 -26.92 2.27
N GLN A 3 -7.95 -26.96 3.59
CA GLN A 3 -9.20 -27.11 4.35
C GLN A 3 -9.14 -26.33 5.68
N LEU A 4 -8.27 -25.33 5.77
CA LEU A 4 -8.18 -24.54 7.00
C LEU A 4 -9.32 -23.51 6.98
N GLU A 5 -10.23 -23.62 7.94
CA GLU A 5 -11.41 -22.74 8.05
C GLU A 5 -11.19 -21.56 9.01
N SER A 6 -10.37 -21.75 10.04
CA SER A 6 -10.12 -20.75 11.07
C SER A 6 -8.64 -20.71 11.42
N LEU A 7 -8.08 -19.51 11.46
CA LEU A 7 -6.69 -19.25 11.83
C LEU A 7 -6.60 -18.07 12.79
N ASP A 8 -6.31 -18.36 14.05
CA ASP A 8 -5.98 -17.34 15.05
C ASP A 8 -4.49 -17.39 15.38
N LEU A 9 -3.79 -16.31 15.05
CA LEU A 9 -2.39 -16.06 15.37
C LEU A 9 -2.23 -14.74 16.12
N SER A 10 -3.30 -14.23 16.73
CA SER A 10 -3.28 -12.97 17.46
C SER A 10 -2.30 -13.01 18.65
N CYS A 11 -1.82 -11.83 19.06
CA CYS A 11 -0.96 -11.66 20.23
C CYS A 11 0.32 -12.52 20.20
N ASN A 12 0.90 -12.71 19.03
CA ASN A 12 2.18 -13.37 18.86
C ASN A 12 3.29 -12.35 18.53
N ALA A 13 4.52 -12.84 18.38
CA ALA A 13 5.66 -12.03 17.98
C ALA A 13 6.00 -12.19 16.49
N LEU A 14 5.02 -12.52 15.64
CA LEU A 14 5.24 -12.70 14.20
C LEU A 14 5.66 -11.37 13.58
N SER A 15 6.66 -11.40 12.70
CA SER A 15 7.25 -10.22 12.07
C SER A 15 7.47 -10.41 10.58
N GLY A 16 7.69 -9.31 9.87
CA GLY A 16 7.83 -9.30 8.41
C GLY A 16 6.49 -9.19 7.69
N ASN A 17 6.48 -9.46 6.39
CA ASN A 17 5.30 -9.30 5.55
C ASN A 17 4.35 -10.50 5.65
N ILE A 18 3.05 -10.26 5.41
CA ILE A 18 2.08 -11.34 5.23
C ILE A 18 2.38 -12.03 3.89
N PRO A 19 2.74 -13.33 3.88
CA PRO A 19 3.11 -14.01 2.65
C PRO A 19 1.88 -14.28 1.77
N GLN A 20 2.04 -14.15 0.46
CA GLN A 20 0.98 -14.39 -0.52
C GLN A 20 0.42 -15.83 -0.49
N GLU A 21 1.17 -16.76 0.09
CA GLU A 21 0.75 -18.14 0.33
C GLU A 21 -0.50 -18.24 1.22
N PHE A 22 -0.77 -17.26 2.09
CA PHE A 22 -2.01 -17.21 2.87
C PHE A 22 -3.25 -17.07 1.98
N ALA A 23 -3.09 -16.56 0.76
CA ALA A 23 -4.15 -16.51 -0.24
C ALA A 23 -4.55 -17.90 -0.76
N LYS A 24 -3.69 -18.93 -0.60
CA LYS A 24 -3.99 -20.30 -1.02
C LYS A 24 -4.91 -21.03 -0.04
N LEU A 25 -5.18 -20.46 1.13
CA LEU A 25 -6.06 -21.03 2.14
C LEU A 25 -7.54 -20.79 1.79
N THR A 26 -8.01 -21.25 0.64
CA THR A 26 -9.30 -20.84 0.03
C THR A 26 -10.57 -21.12 0.85
N PHE A 27 -10.48 -21.89 1.93
CA PHE A 27 -11.60 -22.22 2.82
C PHE A 27 -11.61 -21.39 4.11
N LEU A 28 -10.68 -20.44 4.25
CA LEU A 28 -10.51 -19.67 5.47
C LEU A 28 -11.70 -18.72 5.65
N GLY A 29 -12.56 -19.02 6.61
CA GLY A 29 -13.69 -18.19 7.03
C GLY A 29 -13.35 -17.24 8.17
N PHE A 30 -12.31 -17.55 8.97
CA PHE A 30 -11.85 -16.70 10.06
C PHE A 30 -10.34 -16.54 10.05
N LEU A 31 -9.89 -15.29 10.19
CA LEU A 31 -8.48 -14.94 10.33
C LEU A 31 -8.33 -13.89 11.42
N ASN A 32 -7.38 -14.09 12.32
CA ASN A 32 -6.93 -13.08 13.26
C ASN A 32 -5.41 -13.05 13.33
N LEU A 33 -4.81 -11.94 12.88
CA LEU A 33 -3.38 -11.64 12.92
C LEU A 33 -3.08 -10.43 13.82
N SER A 34 -4.05 -10.02 14.64
CA SER A 34 -3.91 -8.81 15.44
C SER A 34 -2.77 -8.91 16.46
N HIS A 35 -2.29 -7.75 16.91
CA HIS A 35 -1.26 -7.64 17.95
C HIS A 35 0.00 -8.47 17.67
N ASN A 36 0.50 -8.40 16.42
CA ASN A 36 1.80 -8.92 16.03
C ASN A 36 2.75 -7.77 15.62
N LYS A 37 3.91 -8.11 15.09
CA LYS A 37 4.90 -7.17 14.55
C LYS A 37 4.96 -7.25 13.02
N LEU A 38 3.84 -7.58 12.39
CA LEU A 38 3.76 -7.69 10.93
C LEU A 38 3.86 -6.30 10.28
N GLU A 39 4.45 -6.25 9.10
CA GLU A 39 4.75 -5.01 8.39
C GLU A 39 4.53 -5.11 6.87
N GLY A 40 4.48 -3.97 6.22
CA GLY A 40 4.25 -3.87 4.78
C GLY A 40 2.80 -3.95 4.36
N GLN A 41 2.58 -4.13 3.06
CA GLN A 41 1.25 -4.10 2.47
C GLN A 41 0.51 -5.43 2.68
N ILE A 42 -0.77 -5.37 3.07
CA ILE A 42 -1.67 -6.54 3.05
C ILE A 42 -1.82 -7.02 1.58
N PRO A 43 -1.57 -8.31 1.27
CA PRO A 43 -1.65 -8.82 -0.09
C PRO A 43 -3.01 -8.54 -0.74
N THR A 44 -2.97 -7.85 -1.88
CA THR A 44 -4.18 -7.42 -2.61
C THR A 44 -4.66 -8.48 -3.58
N SER A 45 -5.94 -8.37 -4.00
CA SER A 45 -6.57 -9.36 -4.90
C SER A 45 -6.58 -10.78 -4.31
N THR A 46 -6.68 -10.88 -2.99
CA THR A 46 -6.77 -12.13 -2.24
C THR A 46 -7.94 -12.08 -1.27
N GLN A 47 -8.36 -13.24 -0.74
CA GLN A 47 -9.35 -13.32 0.33
C GLN A 47 -8.94 -12.57 1.61
N LEU A 48 -7.66 -12.21 1.77
CA LEU A 48 -7.22 -11.47 2.95
C LEU A 48 -7.95 -10.12 3.06
N GLN A 49 -8.35 -9.54 1.94
CA GLN A 49 -9.09 -8.29 1.91
C GLN A 49 -10.57 -8.42 2.32
N SER A 50 -11.11 -9.63 2.44
CA SER A 50 -12.49 -9.84 2.90
C SER A 50 -12.62 -9.92 4.42
N PHE A 51 -11.52 -10.03 5.16
CA PHE A 51 -11.54 -10.01 6.62
C PHE A 51 -11.62 -8.58 7.15
N ASP A 52 -12.16 -8.43 8.35
CA ASP A 52 -12.30 -7.13 9.00
C ASP A 52 -10.94 -6.50 9.33
N SER A 53 -10.92 -5.17 9.45
CA SER A 53 -9.71 -4.43 9.85
C SER A 53 -9.19 -4.83 11.24
N SER A 54 -10.08 -5.27 12.13
CA SER A 54 -9.74 -5.81 13.46
C SER A 54 -8.82 -7.03 13.37
N SER A 55 -8.96 -7.86 12.34
CA SER A 55 -8.08 -9.02 12.11
C SER A 55 -6.61 -8.64 11.92
N TYR A 56 -6.32 -7.36 11.65
CA TYR A 56 -4.97 -6.87 11.37
C TYR A 56 -4.51 -5.80 12.37
N GLU A 57 -5.33 -5.45 13.36
CA GLU A 57 -5.03 -4.36 14.29
C GLU A 57 -3.79 -4.63 15.15
N GLY A 58 -3.19 -3.58 15.71
CA GLY A 58 -2.00 -3.72 16.55
C GLY A 58 -0.70 -4.06 15.82
N ASN A 59 -0.73 -4.20 14.48
CA ASN A 59 0.47 -4.34 13.64
C ASN A 59 0.91 -2.96 13.11
N GLN A 60 1.86 -2.30 13.78
CA GLN A 60 2.20 -0.89 13.49
C GLN A 60 2.78 -0.64 12.10
N GLY A 61 3.43 -1.63 11.49
CA GLY A 61 4.03 -1.51 10.17
C GLY A 61 3.11 -1.93 9.01
N LEU A 62 1.92 -2.44 9.31
CA LEU A 62 1.01 -3.00 8.31
C LEU A 62 0.14 -1.89 7.70
N TYR A 63 -0.07 -1.93 6.38
CA TYR A 63 -0.89 -0.94 5.68
C TYR A 63 -1.62 -1.54 4.47
N GLY A 64 -2.59 -0.79 3.96
CA GLY A 64 -3.40 -1.19 2.81
C GLY A 64 -4.68 -1.91 3.23
N PRO A 65 -5.66 -2.04 2.33
CA PRO A 65 -6.98 -2.54 2.67
C PRO A 65 -6.92 -3.94 3.31
N PRO A 66 -7.67 -4.21 4.40
CA PRO A 66 -8.73 -3.37 5.00
C PRO A 66 -8.22 -2.27 5.96
N LEU A 67 -6.92 -2.21 6.29
CA LEU A 67 -6.34 -1.12 7.07
C LEU A 67 -6.17 0.12 6.17
N THR A 68 -7.14 1.04 6.19
CA THR A 68 -7.05 2.31 5.44
C THR A 68 -5.74 3.07 5.69
N PRO A 69 -5.26 3.85 4.71
CA PRO A 69 -3.84 4.20 4.56
C PRO A 69 -3.32 5.15 5.64
N SER A 70 -2.02 5.03 5.90
CA SER A 70 -1.19 5.85 6.77
C SER A 70 -1.38 7.34 6.50
N SER A 71 -2.32 7.99 7.19
CA SER A 71 -2.35 9.44 7.27
C SER A 71 -1.22 9.84 8.20
N ARG A 72 -0.09 10.25 7.62
CA ARG A 72 0.86 11.14 8.30
C ARG A 72 0.09 12.44 8.56
N SER A 73 -0.72 12.45 9.62
CA SER A 73 -1.36 13.66 10.13
C SER A 73 -0.26 14.51 10.75
N GLY A 74 0.19 15.49 9.98
CA GLY A 74 0.94 16.61 10.52
C GLY A 74 0.08 17.28 11.58
N GLN A 75 0.50 17.15 12.83
CA GLN A 75 0.00 17.93 13.95
C GLN A 75 0.24 19.42 13.66
N GLY A 76 -0.83 20.22 13.65
CA GLY A 76 -0.74 21.66 13.39
C GLY A 76 -2.11 22.34 13.50
N SER A 77 -2.65 22.38 14.71
CA SER A 77 -3.81 23.21 15.06
C SER A 77 -3.49 24.70 14.91
N GLY A 78 -4.44 25.48 14.39
CA GLY A 78 -4.58 26.88 14.79
C GLY A 78 -4.79 27.90 13.67
N VAL A 79 -6.06 28.34 13.56
CA VAL A 79 -6.54 29.71 13.28
C VAL A 79 -6.08 30.46 12.01
N ALA A 80 -7.06 30.82 11.19
CA ALA A 80 -7.01 31.86 10.16
C ALA A 80 -8.12 32.89 10.44
N PRO A 81 -8.18 34.10 9.84
CA PRO A 81 -7.16 35.00 9.24
C PRO A 81 -7.36 36.47 9.79
N PRO A 82 -6.82 37.61 9.26
CA PRO A 82 -7.04 38.10 7.87
C PRO A 82 -5.85 38.83 7.19
N MET A 83 -5.99 38.98 5.86
CA MET A 83 -5.51 40.11 5.02
C MET A 83 -4.08 40.09 4.42
N PRO A 84 -3.85 40.76 3.25
CA PRO A 84 -3.56 40.04 2.00
C PRO A 84 -2.40 40.61 1.16
N SER A 85 -2.20 39.95 -0.01
CA SER A 85 -1.62 40.49 -1.26
C SER A 85 -0.11 40.61 -1.37
N ASP A 86 0.55 39.49 -1.69
CA ASP A 86 1.43 39.39 -2.87
C ASP A 86 1.58 37.92 -3.28
N GLY A 87 1.72 37.64 -4.58
CA GLY A 87 2.07 36.30 -5.10
C GLY A 87 0.91 35.49 -5.69
N SER A 88 0.55 35.80 -6.94
CA SER A 88 0.07 34.86 -7.97
C SER A 88 -0.91 33.73 -7.57
N ARG A 89 -2.18 34.10 -7.56
CA ARG A 89 -3.30 33.51 -8.33
C ARG A 89 -3.30 31.98 -8.58
N TRP A 90 -4.25 31.38 -7.85
CA TRP A 90 -5.29 30.39 -8.20
C TRP A 90 -4.98 28.91 -8.46
N SER A 91 -5.85 28.14 -7.80
CA SER A 91 -6.44 26.86 -8.19
C SER A 91 -5.80 25.63 -7.58
N SER A 92 -6.47 25.14 -6.54
CA SER A 92 -6.60 23.70 -6.31
C SER A 92 -6.93 23.02 -7.64
N LYS A 93 -5.91 22.40 -8.22
CA LYS A 93 -6.06 21.42 -9.29
C LYS A 93 -5.40 20.15 -8.80
N SER A 94 -6.25 19.14 -8.69
CA SER A 94 -5.90 17.75 -8.92
C SER A 94 -4.98 17.62 -10.13
N GLU A 95 -3.79 17.09 -9.92
CA GLU A 95 -2.90 16.57 -10.96
C GLU A 95 -2.05 15.51 -10.25
N VAL A 96 -2.53 14.26 -10.09
CA VAL A 96 -2.32 13.15 -11.05
C VAL A 96 -1.19 13.38 -12.07
N GLU A 97 -0.04 13.86 -11.61
CA GLU A 97 1.23 13.88 -12.34
C GLU A 97 1.87 12.49 -12.44
N TRP A 98 1.15 11.50 -12.97
CA TRP A 98 1.73 10.21 -13.36
C TRP A 98 1.22 9.65 -14.69
N MET A 99 0.31 10.32 -15.40
CA MET A 99 -0.21 9.82 -16.68
C MET A 99 0.19 10.63 -17.92
N LEU A 100 1.15 11.56 -17.81
CA LEU A 100 1.57 12.39 -18.94
C LEU A 100 3.08 12.58 -19.10
N ARG A 101 3.87 11.54 -18.78
CA ARG A 101 5.24 11.45 -19.33
C ARG A 101 5.23 10.66 -20.64
N GLY A 102 4.67 11.31 -21.66
CA GLY A 102 5.12 11.30 -23.06
C GLY A 102 5.25 9.97 -23.80
N ALA A 103 4.37 9.78 -24.77
CA ALA A 103 4.63 8.97 -25.94
C ALA A 103 5.60 9.68 -26.92
N GLU A 104 6.34 8.86 -27.68
CA GLU A 104 7.08 9.13 -28.94
C GLU A 104 8.34 10.04 -28.80
N VAL A 105 9.46 9.82 -29.50
CA VAL A 105 9.66 9.69 -30.95
C VAL A 105 11.07 9.12 -31.21
N GLY A 106 11.22 8.20 -32.17
CA GLY A 106 12.43 8.12 -33.00
C GLY A 106 13.23 6.81 -32.97
N LEU A 107 12.96 5.94 -33.95
CA LEU A 107 14.00 5.06 -34.52
C LEU A 107 14.99 5.90 -35.34
N PRO A 108 16.29 5.74 -35.11
CA PRO A 108 17.22 5.68 -36.22
C PRO A 108 18.06 4.40 -36.18
N VAL A 109 18.12 3.77 -37.35
CA VAL A 109 19.03 2.71 -37.77
C VAL A 109 20.49 3.09 -37.48
N GLY A 110 21.32 2.16 -36.98
CA GLY A 110 22.78 2.35 -36.97
C GLY A 110 23.61 1.38 -36.11
N LEU A 111 24.43 0.56 -36.78
CA LEU A 111 25.41 -0.43 -36.30
C LEU A 111 26.39 0.06 -35.21
N THR A 112 26.72 -0.79 -34.23
CA THR A 112 28.12 -1.00 -33.77
C THR A 112 28.33 -2.42 -33.20
N ILE A 113 29.47 -3.00 -33.58
CA ILE A 113 29.99 -4.37 -33.37
C ILE A 113 30.73 -4.46 -32.02
N PHE A 114 30.65 -5.55 -31.25
CA PHE A 114 31.74 -5.96 -30.31
C PHE A 114 31.77 -7.48 -29.97
N ILE A 115 32.83 -8.18 -30.46
CA ILE A 115 33.79 -9.16 -29.86
C ILE A 115 33.25 -10.22 -28.85
N GLY A 116 33.62 -11.52 -28.80
CA GLY A 116 34.71 -12.37 -29.31
C GLY A 116 34.51 -13.80 -28.69
N PRO A 117 35.36 -14.79 -29.01
CA PRO A 117 36.45 -15.12 -28.09
C PRO A 117 37.82 -15.35 -28.75
#